data_AF-A0A3T0N369-F1
#
_entry.id   AF-A0A3T0N369-F1
#
_cell.length_a   1.000
_cell.length_b   1.000
_cell.length_c   1.000
_cell.angle_alpha   90.00
_cell.angle_beta   90.00
_cell.angle_gamma   90.00
#
_symmetry.space_group_name_H-M   'P 1'
#
loop_
_entity.id
_entity.type
_entity.pdbx_description
1 polymer ?
#
loop_
_entity_poly.entity_id
_entity_poly.type
_entity_poly.pdbx_seq_one_letter_code
_entity_poly.pdbx_strand_id
1 'polypeptide(L)' 'MAEPVNLNRFKKNAARAEKKARATQNAVKFGRTKAEKKLDRTKRDNTKRDLDGHQSDT' A
#
# COMPACT_ATOMS: atom_id res chain seq x y z
N MET A 1 31.99 29.32 -0.62
CA MET A 1 31.45 28.89 -1.93
C MET A 1 30.18 28.11 -1.67
N ALA A 2 29.04 28.51 -2.23
CA ALA A 2 27.77 27.83 -2.02
C ALA A 2 27.64 26.68 -3.03
N GLU A 3 27.40 25.47 -2.53
CA GLU A 3 27.14 24.30 -3.39
C GLU A 3 25.83 24.46 -4.16
N PRO A 4 25.76 24.07 -5.44
CA PRO A 4 24.53 24.15 -6.22
C PRO A 4 23.49 23.14 -5.67
N VAL A 5 22.51 23.64 -4.92
CA VAL A 5 21.40 22.84 -4.41
C VAL A 5 20.42 22.50 -5.54
N ASN A 6 20.24 21.20 -5.78
CA ASN A 6 19.29 20.72 -6.77
C ASN A 6 17.84 20.84 -6.25
N LEU A 7 17.16 21.92 -6.63
CA LEU A 7 15.79 22.23 -6.25
C LEU A 7 14.78 21.14 -6.67
N ASN A 8 15.06 20.40 -7.75
CA ASN A 8 14.18 19.32 -8.20
C ASN A 8 14.20 18.13 -7.22
N ARG A 9 15.36 17.81 -6.64
CA ARG A 9 15.46 16.78 -5.59
C ARG A 9 14.70 17.21 -4.34
N PHE A 10 14.82 18.48 -3.94
CA PHE A 10 14.09 19.03 -2.81
C PHE A 10 12.57 18.95 -3.00
N LYS A 11 12.06 19.43 -4.15
CA LYS A 11 10.63 19.34 -4.49
C LYS A 11 10.12 17.90 -4.50
N LYS A 12 10.90 16.95 -5.06
CA LYS A 12 10.55 15.53 -5.05
C LYS A 12 10.50 14.95 -3.63
N ASN A 13 11.42 15.35 -2.76
CA ASN A 13 11.44 14.89 -1.38
C ASN A 13 10.26 15.45 -0.58
N ALA A 14 9.91 16.74 -0.76
CA ALA A 14 8.73 17.35 -0.17
C ALA A 14 7.44 16.62 -0.61
N ALA A 15 7.28 16.37 -1.91
CA ALA A 15 6.13 15.63 -2.44
C ALA A 15 6.03 14.19 -1.88
N ARG A 16 7.18 13.51 -1.69
CA ARG A 16 7.22 12.17 -1.06
C ARG A 16 6.80 12.24 0.42
N ALA A 17 7.26 13.26 1.15
CA ALA A 17 6.90 13.45 2.55
C ALA A 17 5.40 13.71 2.73
N GLU A 18 4.81 14.59 1.91
CA GLU A 18 3.36 14.82 1.91
C GLU A 18 2.57 13.55 1.58
N LYS A 19 3.01 12.76 0.59
CA LYS A 19 2.36 11.50 0.24
C LYS A 19 2.42 10.51 1.40
N LYS A 20 3.52 10.46 2.15
CA LYS A 20 3.66 9.63 3.35
C LYS A 20 2.71 10.09 4.46
N ALA A 21 2.62 11.39 4.73
CA ALA A 21 1.69 11.95 5.72
C ALA A 21 0.21 11.66 5.37
N ARG A 22 -0.16 11.81 4.09
CA ARG A 22 -1.51 11.42 3.62
C ARG A 22 -1.76 9.92 3.79
N ALA A 23 -0.75 9.08 3.56
CA ALA A 23 -0.87 7.63 3.75
C ALA A 23 -1.09 7.25 5.22
N THR A 24 -0.38 7.89 6.17
CA THR A 24 -0.59 7.66 7.60
C THR A 24 -1.96 8.15 8.07
N GLN A 25 -2.39 9.35 7.62
CA GLN A 25 -3.75 9.86 7.89
C GLN A 25 -4.82 8.90 7.37
N ASN A 26 -4.65 8.36 6.16
CA ASN A 26 -5.58 7.37 5.60
C ASN A 26 -5.56 6.05 6.37
N ALA A 27 -4.40 5.61 6.88
CA ALA A 27 -4.31 4.42 7.72
C ALA A 27 -5.12 4.59 9.02
N VAL A 28 -5.02 5.76 9.67
CA VAL A 28 -5.82 6.09 10.86
C VAL A 28 -7.30 6.22 10.51
N LYS A 29 -7.66 6.96 9.45
CA LYS A 29 -9.05 7.24 9.08
C LYS A 29 -9.83 6.01 8.63
N PHE A 30 -9.19 5.13 7.87
CA PHE A 30 -9.87 3.98 7.28
C PHE A 30 -9.58 2.66 8.00
N GLY A 31 -8.74 2.69 9.04
CA GLY A 31 -8.41 1.54 9.91
C GLY A 31 -7.66 0.38 9.24
N ARG A 32 -7.54 0.37 7.91
CA ARG A 32 -6.78 -0.62 7.14
C ARG A 32 -6.02 0.05 5.99
N THR A 33 -4.74 -0.25 5.91
CA THR A 33 -3.86 0.15 4.81
C THR A 33 -4.21 -0.59 3.52
N LYS A 34 -3.76 -0.08 2.37
CA LYS A 34 -3.90 -0.78 1.09
C LYS A 34 -3.22 -2.16 1.10
N ALA A 35 -2.09 -2.28 1.81
CA ALA A 35 -1.36 -3.54 1.92
C ALA A 35 -2.17 -4.60 2.68
N GLU A 36 -2.78 -4.22 3.80
CA GLU A 36 -3.65 -5.11 4.59
C GLU A 36 -4.89 -5.55 3.80
N LYS A 37 -5.54 -4.61 3.09
CA LYS A 37 -6.67 -4.94 2.22
C LYS A 37 -6.28 -5.91 1.10
N LYS A 38 -5.08 -5.75 0.52
CA LYS A 38 -4.58 -6.66 -0.51
C LYS A 38 -4.31 -8.05 0.05
N LEU A 39 -3.66 -8.12 1.21
CA LEU A 39 -3.35 -9.39 1.89
C LEU A 39 -4.63 -10.15 2.27
N ASP A 40 -5.63 -9.45 2.82
CA ASP A 40 -6.93 -10.03 3.14
C ASP A 40 -7.65 -10.55 1.88
N ARG A 41 -7.63 -9.78 0.78
CA ARG A 41 -8.18 -10.26 -0.50
C ARG A 41 -7.45 -11.51 -1.00
N THR A 42 -6.12 -11.52 -1.00
CA THR A 42 -5.34 -12.69 -1.43
C THR A 42 -5.62 -13.92 -0.57
N LYS A 43 -5.75 -13.75 0.75
CA LYS A 43 -6.14 -14.85 1.65
C LYS A 43 -7.51 -15.41 1.30
N ARG A 44 -8.51 -14.54 1.08
CA ARG A 44 -9.86 -14.95 0.67
C ARG A 44 -9.87 -15.66 -0.68
N ASP A 45 -9.10 -15.16 -1.65
CA ASP A 45 -9.01 -15.75 -2.98
C ASP A 45 -8.31 -17.13 -2.93
N ASN A 46 -7.32 -17.30 -2.06
CA ASN A 46 -6.69 -18.60 -1.82
C ASN A 46 -7.69 -19.58 -1.18
N THR A 47 -8.34 -19.18 -0.08
CA THR A 47 -9.33 -20.05 0.59
C THR A 47 -10.46 -20.43 -0.35
N LYS A 48 -10.90 -19.52 -1.23
CA LYS A 48 -11.91 -19.81 -2.23
C LYS A 48 -11.42 -20.86 -3.23
N ARG A 49 -10.20 -20.70 -3.77
CA ARG A 49 -9.59 -21.67 -4.67
C ARG A 49 -9.42 -23.05 -4.03
N ASP A 50 -9.02 -23.09 -2.77
CA ASP A 50 -8.86 -24.36 -2.04
C ASP A 50 -10.22 -25.06 -1.88
N LEU A 51 -11.27 -24.32 -1.49
CA LEU A 51 -12.63 -24.84 -1.40
C LEU A 51 -13.19 -25.28 -2.76
N ASP A 52 -13.01 -24.49 -3.81
CA ASP A 52 -13.44 -24.83 -5.17
C ASP A 52 -12.73 -26.11 -5.66
N GLY A 53 -11.44 -26.29 -5.34
CA GLY A 53 -10.68 -27.51 -5.63
C GLY A 53 -11.23 -28.73 -4.90
N HIS A 54 -11.58 -28.59 -3.62
CA HIS A 54 -12.19 -29.68 -2.84
C HIS A 54 -13.61 -30.03 -3.30
N GLN A 55 -14.40 -29.07 -3.80
CA GLN A 55 -15.72 -29.36 -4.39
C GLN A 55 -15.63 -30.07 -5.74
N SER A 56 -14.51 -29.92 -6.45
CA SER A 56 -14.31 -30.53 -7.78
C SER A 56 -13.84 -31.98 -7.71
N ASP A 57 -13.35 -32.43 -6.54
CA ASP A 57 -12.81 -33.78 -6.28
C ASP A 57 -13.86 -34.74 -5.66
N THR A 58 -15.10 -34.28 -5.44
CA THR A 58 -16.24 -35.09 -4.96
C THR A 58 -17.35 -35.13 -6.00
#